data_AF-A0A106QBZ2-F1
#
_entry.id   AF-A0A106QBZ2-F1
#
_cell.length_a   1.000
_cell.length_b   1.000
_cell.length_c   1.000
_cell.angle_alpha   90.00
_cell.angle_beta   90.00
_cell.angle_gamma   90.00
#
_symmetry.space_group_name_H-M   'P 1'
#
loop_
_entity.id
_entity.type
_entity.pdbx_description
1 polymer ?
#
loop_
_entity_poly.entity_id
_entity_poly.type
_entity_poly.pdbx_seq_one_letter_code
_entity_poly.pdbx_strand_id
1 'polypeptide(L)'
;MAQNFDTQPYYRKLANNETLTEDEVVALLKAVDTYQTSTAYLAECHAATAEGLPKSTSKSERARQKSICFTAARLLDGDTSVIRHKSRPDAAQVRCVNAANAIIG
;
A
#
# COMPACT_ATOMS: atom_id res chain seq x y z
N MET A 1 -5.02 14.78 -13.06
CA MET A 1 -4.80 15.40 -11.73
C MET A 1 -5.41 14.48 -10.70
N ALA A 2 -4.66 14.04 -9.69
CA ALA A 2 -5.26 13.30 -8.58
C ALA A 2 -6.14 14.29 -7.79
N GLN A 3 -7.45 14.13 -7.87
CA GLN A 3 -8.36 14.81 -6.95
C GLN A 3 -8.06 14.24 -5.56
N ASN A 4 -7.64 15.08 -4.62
CA ASN A 4 -7.51 14.65 -3.23
C ASN A 4 -8.90 14.23 -2.74
N PHE A 5 -9.08 12.93 -2.50
CA PHE A 5 -10.31 12.40 -1.92
C PHE A 5 -10.32 12.76 -0.43
N ASP A 6 -11.22 13.66 -0.03
CA ASP A 6 -11.33 14.08 1.37
C ASP A 6 -12.12 13.03 2.18
N THR A 7 -11.42 12.32 3.06
CA THR A 7 -12.01 11.30 3.93
C THR A 7 -12.61 11.88 5.21
N GLN A 8 -12.35 13.15 5.55
CA GLN A 8 -12.79 13.77 6.83
C GLN A 8 -14.32 13.71 7.04
N PRO A 9 -15.16 13.99 6.03
CA PRO A 9 -16.61 13.93 6.20
C PRO A 9 -17.10 12.51 6.55
N TYR A 10 -16.50 11.48 5.94
CA TYR A 10 -16.84 10.08 6.18
C TYR A 10 -16.47 9.66 7.60
N TYR A 11 -15.27 10.02 8.06
CA TYR A 11 -14.85 9.75 9.45
C TYR A 11 -15.76 10.42 10.47
N ARG A 12 -16.16 11.67 10.22
CA ARG A 12 -17.10 12.39 11.11
C ARG A 12 -18.44 11.66 11.21
N LYS A 13 -19.02 11.26 10.08
CA LYS A 13 -20.28 10.51 10.05
C LYS A 13 -20.17 9.19 10.81
N LEU A 14 -19.13 8.40 10.52
CA LEU A 14 -18.89 7.12 11.18
C LEU A 14 -18.68 7.28 12.70
N ALA A 15 -17.94 8.30 13.14
CA ALA A 15 -17.72 8.59 14.56
C ALA A 15 -19.02 8.99 15.30
N ASN A 16 -19.97 9.60 14.60
CA ASN A 16 -21.27 9.99 15.13
C ASN A 16 -22.35 8.90 14.99
N ASN A 17 -22.01 7.69 14.50
CA ASN A 17 -22.97 6.65 14.12
C ASN A 17 -24.01 7.09 13.07
N GLU A 18 -23.64 8.04 12.21
CA GLU A 18 -24.47 8.45 11.08
C GLU A 18 -24.30 7.46 9.90
N THR A 19 -25.40 7.12 9.23
CA THR A 19 -25.37 6.25 8.05
C THR A 19 -24.76 6.97 6.86
N LEU A 20 -23.88 6.29 6.12
CA LEU A 20 -23.44 6.72 4.80
C LEU A 20 -24.53 6.47 3.76
N THR A 21 -24.71 7.38 2.81
CA THR A 21 -25.56 7.12 1.64
C THR A 21 -24.89 6.10 0.71
N GLU A 22 -25.66 5.49 -0.18
CA GLU A 22 -25.11 4.55 -1.18
C GLU A 22 -23.99 5.20 -2.01
N ASP A 23 -24.20 6.43 -2.48
CA ASP A 23 -23.20 7.19 -3.23
C ASP A 23 -21.92 7.44 -2.43
N GLU A 24 -22.04 7.73 -1.14
CA GLU A 24 -20.92 7.92 -0.23
C GLU A 24 -20.13 6.61 -0.03
N VAL A 25 -20.83 5.48 0.12
CA VAL A 25 -20.20 4.16 0.21
C VAL A 25 -19.43 3.85 -1.07
N VAL A 26 -20.06 4.04 -2.24
CA VAL A 26 -19.42 3.81 -3.54
C VAL A 26 -18.19 4.70 -3.74
N ALA A 27 -18.28 5.98 -3.37
CA ALA A 27 -17.17 6.92 -3.46
C ALA A 27 -16.00 6.51 -2.55
N LEU A 28 -16.29 6.12 -1.30
CA LEU A 28 -15.29 5.64 -0.34
C LEU A 28 -14.61 4.36 -0.82
N LEU A 29 -15.36 3.38 -1.33
CA LEU A 29 -14.80 2.14 -1.86
C LEU A 29 -13.89 2.39 -3.08
N LYS A 30 -14.27 3.28 -3.99
CA LYS A 30 -13.43 3.68 -5.12
C LYS A 30 -12.12 4.34 -4.68
N ALA A 31 -12.18 5.18 -3.64
CA ALA A 31 -10.99 5.82 -3.09
C ALA A 31 -10.05 4.80 -2.42
N VAL A 32 -10.60 3.85 -1.68
CA VAL A 32 -9.84 2.74 -1.08
C VAL A 32 -9.15 1.90 -2.16
N ASP A 33 -9.87 1.51 -3.21
CA ASP A 33 -9.30 0.73 -4.32
C ASP A 33 -8.19 1.51 -5.05
N THR A 34 -8.37 2.81 -5.25
CA THR A 34 -7.35 3.70 -5.84
C THR A 34 -6.11 3.79 -4.96
N TYR A 35 -6.29 3.94 -3.64
CA TYR A 35 -5.20 4.00 -2.68
C TYR A 35 -4.43 2.68 -2.63
N GLN A 36 -5.12 1.55 -2.61
CA GLN A 36 -4.50 0.22 -2.58
C GLN A 36 -3.77 -0.08 -3.88
N THR A 37 -4.33 0.26 -5.03
CA THR A 37 -3.67 0.10 -6.33
C THR A 37 -2.40 0.94 -6.40
N SER A 38 -2.45 2.20 -5.94
CA SER A 38 -1.29 3.09 -5.92
C SER A 38 -0.21 2.59 -4.96
N THR A 39 -0.61 2.13 -3.79
CA THR A 39 0.31 1.55 -2.79
C THR A 39 0.94 0.26 -3.29
N ALA A 40 0.18 -0.60 -3.98
CA ALA A 40 0.70 -1.83 -4.57
C ALA A 40 1.74 -1.53 -5.66
N TYR A 41 1.46 -0.56 -6.54
CA TYR A 41 2.44 -0.10 -7.53
C TYR A 41 3.73 0.41 -6.88
N LEU A 42 3.63 1.24 -5.84
CA LEU A 42 4.80 1.73 -5.10
C LEU A 42 5.58 0.59 -4.43
N ALA A 43 4.89 -0.37 -3.83
CA ALA A 43 5.51 -1.57 -3.26
C ALA A 43 6.26 -2.37 -4.34
N GLU A 44 5.68 -2.55 -5.53
CA GLU A 44 6.36 -3.21 -6.66
C GLU A 44 7.62 -2.45 -7.11
N CYS A 45 7.55 -1.12 -7.22
CA CYS A 45 8.72 -0.30 -7.54
C CYS A 45 9.82 -0.42 -6.49
N HIS A 46 9.46 -0.40 -5.20
CA HIS A 46 10.42 -0.55 -4.10
C HIS A 46 11.03 -1.94 -4.06
N ALA A 47 10.24 -2.99 -4.30
CA ALA A 47 10.73 -4.35 -4.43
C ALA A 47 11.74 -4.47 -5.59
N ALA A 48 11.40 -3.95 -6.78
CA ALA A 48 12.30 -3.95 -7.92
C ALA A 48 13.61 -3.18 -7.65
N THR A 49 13.52 -2.05 -6.93
CA THR A 49 14.69 -1.26 -6.50
C THR A 49 15.58 -2.07 -5.56
N ALA A 50 14.98 -2.72 -4.57
CA ALA A 50 15.66 -3.57 -3.60
C ALA A 50 16.35 -4.78 -4.27
N GLU A 51 15.66 -5.46 -5.18
CA GLU A 51 16.17 -6.59 -5.96
C GLU A 51 17.33 -6.18 -6.89
N GLY A 52 17.30 -4.95 -7.41
CA GLY A 52 18.32 -4.41 -8.30
C GLY A 52 19.55 -3.82 -7.62
N LEU A 53 19.63 -3.81 -6.28
CA LEU A 53 20.75 -3.19 -5.56
C LEU A 53 22.10 -3.90 -5.86
N PRO A 54 23.12 -3.19 -6.37
CA PRO A 54 24.46 -3.75 -6.55
C PRO A 54 25.05 -4.27 -5.23
N LYS A 55 25.92 -5.28 -5.28
CA LYS A 55 26.63 -5.80 -4.09
C LYS A 55 27.47 -4.73 -3.35
N SER A 56 27.95 -3.73 -4.08
CA SER A 56 28.71 -2.60 -3.53
C SER A 56 27.88 -1.56 -2.79
N THR A 57 26.54 -1.63 -2.84
CA THR A 57 25.67 -0.69 -2.11
C THR A 57 25.95 -0.74 -0.60
N SER A 58 26.04 0.44 0.00
CA SER A 58 26.34 0.61 1.42
C SER A 58 25.30 -0.07 2.32
N LYS A 59 25.75 -0.49 3.52
CA LYS A 59 24.86 -1.09 4.53
C LYS A 59 23.70 -0.17 4.93
N SER A 60 23.94 1.15 4.97
CA SER A 60 22.91 2.14 5.31
C SER A 60 21.82 2.22 4.25
N GLU A 61 22.18 2.23 2.96
CA GLU A 61 21.20 2.28 1.88
C GLU A 61 20.41 0.98 1.76
N ARG A 62 21.07 -0.17 1.95
CA ARG A 62 20.39 -1.47 2.10
C ARG A 62 19.36 -1.46 3.24
N ALA A 63 19.75 -0.98 4.42
CA ALA A 63 18.84 -0.87 5.56
C ALA A 63 17.66 0.07 5.28
N ARG A 64 17.89 1.17 4.56
CA ARG A 64 16.85 2.09 4.12
C ARG A 64 15.86 1.41 3.17
N GLN A 65 16.34 0.74 2.12
CA GLN A 65 15.46 0.05 1.16
C GLN A 65 14.66 -1.08 1.81
N LYS A 66 15.27 -1.80 2.75
CA LYS A 66 14.58 -2.77 3.60
C LYS A 66 13.43 -2.14 4.39
N SER A 67 13.68 -1.00 5.04
CA SER A 67 12.66 -0.25 5.80
C SER A 67 11.52 0.25 4.91
N ILE A 68 11.84 0.76 3.73
CA ILE A 68 10.86 1.22 2.74
C ILE A 68 9.96 0.05 2.31
N CYS A 69 10.54 -1.09 1.97
CA CYS A 69 9.78 -2.27 1.55
C CYS A 69 8.83 -2.77 2.65
N PHE A 70 9.28 -2.83 3.91
CA PHE A 70 8.39 -3.21 5.02
C PHE A 70 7.29 -2.19 5.27
N THR A 71 7.59 -0.90 5.12
CA THR A 71 6.59 0.15 5.28
C THR A 71 5.53 0.05 4.19
N ALA A 72 5.94 -0.11 2.93
CA ALA A 72 5.03 -0.29 1.81
C ALA A 72 4.15 -1.56 1.96
N ALA A 73 4.75 -2.68 2.38
CA ALA A 73 4.02 -3.91 2.66
C ALA A 73 2.99 -3.76 3.80
N ARG A 74 3.32 -2.98 4.85
CA ARG A 74 2.38 -2.68 5.95
C ARG A 74 1.21 -1.79 5.53
N LEU A 75 1.41 -0.88 4.57
CA LEU A 75 0.30 -0.07 4.04
C LEU A 75 -0.71 -0.90 3.23
N LEU A 76 -0.30 -2.09 2.78
CA LEU A 76 -1.16 -3.08 2.14
C LEU A 76 -1.72 -4.10 3.16
N ASP A 77 -1.27 -4.05 4.41
CA ASP A 77 -1.68 -4.97 5.46
C ASP A 77 -3.04 -4.53 6.02
N GLY A 78 -4.08 -5.20 5.57
CA GLY A 78 -5.47 -4.98 5.97
C GLY A 78 -6.34 -6.13 5.49
N ASP A 79 -7.44 -6.41 6.20
CA ASP A 79 -8.40 -7.42 5.75
C ASP A 79 -9.14 -6.93 4.52
N THR A 80 -8.57 -7.26 3.36
CA THR A 80 -9.13 -6.99 2.03
C THR A 80 -9.79 -8.22 1.43
N SER A 81 -9.95 -9.30 2.21
CA SER A 81 -10.47 -10.59 1.73
C SER A 81 -11.85 -10.48 1.07
N VAL A 82 -12.62 -9.47 1.46
CA VAL A 82 -13.96 -9.16 0.93
C VAL A 82 -13.95 -8.23 -0.29
N ILE A 83 -12.82 -7.60 -0.62
CA ILE A 83 -12.70 -6.68 -1.75
C ILE A 83 -12.00 -7.38 -2.92
N ARG A 84 -12.71 -7.59 -4.02
CA ARG A 84 -12.14 -8.19 -5.24
C ARG A 84 -11.25 -7.19 -5.97
N HIS A 85 -9.96 -7.15 -5.64
CA HIS A 85 -8.97 -6.37 -6.39
C HIS A 85 -8.58 -7.06 -7.70
N LYS A 86 -8.42 -6.29 -8.79
CA LYS A 86 -7.93 -6.79 -10.08
C LYS A 86 -6.46 -7.19 -10.03
N SER A 87 -5.62 -6.40 -9.37
CA SER A 87 -4.24 -6.74 -8.98
C SER A 87 -4.26 -7.07 -7.50
N ARG A 88 -3.99 -8.32 -7.11
CA ARG A 88 -4.03 -8.69 -5.68
C ARG A 88 -2.91 -7.93 -4.94
N PRO A 89 -3.22 -6.98 -4.05
CA PRO A 89 -2.21 -6.25 -3.28
C PRO A 89 -1.28 -7.20 -2.51
N ASP A 90 -1.78 -8.38 -2.14
CA ASP A 90 -1.03 -9.48 -1.50
C ASP A 90 0.25 -9.85 -2.27
N ALA A 91 0.23 -9.85 -3.60
CA ALA A 91 1.40 -10.20 -4.40
C ALA A 91 2.50 -9.13 -4.29
N ALA A 92 2.12 -7.86 -4.36
CA ALA A 92 3.04 -6.73 -4.21
C ALA A 92 3.61 -6.67 -2.77
N GLN A 93 2.74 -6.90 -1.78
CA GLN A 93 3.11 -6.99 -0.37
C GLN A 93 4.16 -8.10 -0.14
N VAL A 94 3.86 -9.33 -0.57
CA VAL A 94 4.75 -10.49 -0.41
C VAL A 94 6.08 -10.26 -1.12
N ARG A 95 6.06 -9.71 -2.34
CA ARG A 95 7.28 -9.41 -3.08
C ARG A 95 8.15 -8.40 -2.34
N CYS A 96 7.56 -7.32 -1.81
CA CYS A 96 8.29 -6.33 -1.02
C CYS A 96 8.92 -6.94 0.23
N VAL A 97 8.20 -7.79 0.96
CA VAL A 97 8.72 -8.51 2.13
C VAL A 97 9.89 -9.42 1.75
N ASN A 98 9.75 -10.18 0.66
CA ASN A 98 10.81 -11.07 0.18
C ASN A 98 12.07 -10.29 -0.23
N ALA A 99 11.90 -9.19 -0.98
CA ALA A 99 13.01 -8.32 -1.37
C ALA A 99 13.70 -7.71 -0.13
N ALA A 100 12.93 -7.25 0.87
CA ALA A 100 13.45 -6.70 2.12
C ALA A 100 14.29 -7.72 2.91
N ASN A 101 13.84 -8.98 2.94
CA ASN A 101 14.57 -10.07 3.60
C ASN A 101 15.83 -10.48 2.84
N ALA A 102 15.78 -10.46 1.50
CA ALA A 102 16.93 -10.77 0.65
C ALA A 102 18.04 -9.70 0.67
N ILE A 103 17.74 -8.47 1.09
CA ILE A 103 18.74 -7.41 1.26
C ILE A 103 19.74 -7.71 2.40
N ILE A 104 19.47 -8.70 3.28
CA ILE A 104 20.44 -9.18 4.26
C ILE A 104 21.37 -10.20 3.60
N GLY A 105 22.43 -9.66 2.98
CA GLY A 105 23.61 -10.32 2.44
C GLY A 105 24.67 -9.26 2.13
#